data_AF-A0A7D9EK95-F1
#
_entry.id   AF-A0A7D9EK95-F1
#
_cell.length_a   1.000
_cell.length_b   1.000
_cell.length_c   1.000
_cell.angle_alpha   90.00
_cell.angle_beta   90.00
_cell.angle_gamma   90.00
#
_symmetry.space_group_name_H-M   'P 1'
#
loop_
_entity.id
_entity.type
_entity.pdbx_description
1 polymer ?
#
loop_
_entity_poly.entity_id
_entity_poly.type
_entity_poly.pdbx_seq_one_letter_code
_entity_poly.pdbx_strand_id
1 'polypeptide(L)'
;MAENLPKLQASRAGYRTHLTQTIKKATNIATKEDPLTDSVITSLKRIVDQLSRKRSILEELDEKIAGMIEDPKELESSRNIPK
;
A
#
# COMPACT_ATOMS: atom_id res chain seq x y z
N MET A 1 -19.31 0.61 -18.07
CA MET A 1 -18.82 -0.16 -16.90
C MET A 1 -17.29 -0.36 -16.90
N ALA A 2 -16.59 -0.26 -18.05
CA ALA A 2 -15.12 -0.41 -18.14
C ALA A 2 -14.27 0.82 -17.74
N GLU A 3 -14.84 2.03 -17.67
CA GLU A 3 -14.07 3.27 -17.41
C GLU A 3 -13.51 3.42 -15.98
N ASN A 4 -13.96 2.58 -15.04
CA ASN A 4 -13.54 2.64 -13.64
C ASN A 4 -12.33 1.75 -13.33
N LEU A 5 -12.09 0.70 -14.13
CA LEU A 5 -11.02 -0.26 -13.87
C LEU A 5 -9.62 0.37 -13.99
N PRO A 6 -9.29 1.17 -15.04
CA PRO A 6 -7.99 1.84 -15.11
C PRO A 6 -7.77 2.84 -13.97
N LYS A 7 -8.83 3.51 -13.49
CA LYS A 7 -8.75 4.45 -12.36
C LYS A 7 -8.47 3.73 -11.05
N LEU A 8 -9.08 2.57 -10.82
CA LEU A 8 -8.82 1.73 -9.65
C LEU A 8 -7.41 1.15 -9.68
N GLN A 9 -6.94 0.68 -10.84
CA GLN A 9 -5.57 0.20 -11.03
C GLN A 9 -4.52 1.30 -10.78
N ALA A 10 -4.74 2.51 -11.31
CA ALA A 10 -3.89 3.67 -11.05
C ALA A 10 -3.87 4.05 -9.56
N SER A 11 -5.04 4.06 -8.91
CA SER A 11 -5.16 4.31 -7.48
C SER A 11 -4.39 3.27 -6.66
N ARG A 12 -4.52 1.99 -7.00
CA ARG A 12 -3.79 0.88 -6.38
C ARG A 12 -2.27 1.05 -6.52
N ALA A 13 -1.78 1.40 -7.71
CA ALA A 13 -0.36 1.65 -7.94
C ALA A 13 0.16 2.82 -7.09
N GLY A 14 -0.63 3.90 -6.96
CA GLY A 14 -0.34 5.02 -6.07
C GLY A 14 -0.23 4.58 -4.61
N TYR A 15 -1.21 3.82 -4.10
CA TYR A 15 -1.18 3.32 -2.73
C TYR A 15 -0.01 2.37 -2.46
N ARG A 16 0.38 1.50 -3.40
CA ARG A 16 1.59 0.66 -3.28
C ARG A 16 2.86 1.49 -3.20
N THR A 17 2.95 2.58 -3.95
CA THR A 17 4.08 3.52 -3.88
C THR A 17 4.15 4.18 -2.51
N HIS A 18 3.02 4.68 -2.00
CA HIS A 18 2.97 5.27 -0.66
C HIS A 18 3.28 4.24 0.45
N LEU A 19 2.83 2.99 0.31
CA LEU A 19 3.16 1.92 1.24
C LEU A 19 4.67 1.69 1.29
N THR A 20 5.31 1.61 0.12
CA THR A 20 6.77 1.45 0.02
C THR A 20 7.50 2.59 0.73
N GLN A 21 7.03 3.84 0.57
CA GLN A 21 7.62 5.00 1.25
C GLN A 21 7.43 4.94 2.77
N THR A 22 6.25 4.54 3.25
CA THR A 22 5.99 4.38 4.69
C THR A 22 6.86 3.28 5.30
N ILE A 23 7.04 2.15 4.61
CA ILE A 23 7.96 1.09 5.03
C ILE A 23 9.40 1.63 5.11
N LYS A 24 9.88 2.33 4.08
CA LYS A 24 11.22 2.94 4.11
C LYS A 24 11.40 3.88 5.30
N LYS A 25 10.37 4.68 5.63
CA LYS A 25 10.41 5.56 6.82
C LYS A 25 10.52 4.74 8.12
N ALA A 26 9.78 3.64 8.23
CA ALA A 26 9.86 2.72 9.37
C ALA A 26 11.28 2.13 9.50
N THR A 27 11.82 1.62 8.40
CA THR A 27 13.18 1.05 8.34
C THR A 27 14.21 2.08 8.74
N ASN A 28 14.16 3.29 8.19
CA ASN A 28 15.12 4.36 8.51
C ASN A 28 15.10 4.74 10.00
N ILE A 29 13.95 4.66 10.67
CA ILE A 29 13.87 4.92 12.12
C ILE A 29 14.46 3.73 12.88
N ALA A 30 14.16 2.50 12.46
CA ALA A 30 14.63 1.28 13.12
C ALA A 30 16.14 1.03 12.96
N THR A 31 16.74 1.49 11.85
CA THR A 31 18.18 1.30 11.56
C THR A 31 19.05 2.43 12.07
N LYS A 32 18.47 3.53 12.54
CA LYS A 32 19.23 4.59 13.22
C LYS A 32 19.62 4.09 14.60
N GLU A 33 20.87 4.25 14.97
CA GLU A 33 21.38 4.03 16.34
C GLU A 33 20.92 5.15 17.31
N ASP A 34 19.76 5.74 17.05
CA ASP A 34 19.17 6.74 17.92
C ASP A 34 18.61 6.04 19.18
N PRO A 35 18.73 6.66 20.37
CA PRO A 35 18.10 6.14 21.57
C PRO A 35 16.59 5.93 21.37
N LEU A 36 16.07 4.80 21.88
CA LEU A 36 14.65 4.48 21.92
C LEU A 36 13.91 5.42 22.89
N THR A 37 13.70 6.65 22.45
CA THR A 37 12.94 7.67 23.19
C THR A 37 11.45 7.50 22.96
N ASP A 38 10.63 8.07 23.86
CA ASP A 38 9.17 8.11 23.70
C ASP A 38 8.72 8.75 22.38
N SER A 39 9.49 9.70 21.85
CA SER A 39 9.27 10.33 20.55
C SER A 39 9.44 9.35 19.39
N VAL A 40 10.48 8.51 19.44
CA VAL A 40 10.74 7.46 18.45
C VAL A 40 9.63 6.41 18.51
N ILE A 41 9.25 5.96 19.71
CA ILE A 41 8.16 4.99 19.92
C ILE A 41 6.84 5.55 19.38
N THR A 42 6.51 6.81 19.68
CA THR A 42 5.30 7.48 19.18
C THR A 42 5.30 7.57 17.65
N SER A 43 6.46 7.87 17.05
CA SER A 43 6.61 7.94 15.60
C SER A 43 6.41 6.57 14.95
N LEU A 44 6.96 5.51 15.53
CA LEU A 44 6.77 4.14 15.06
C LEU A 44 5.31 3.68 15.17
N LYS A 45 4.62 3.98 16.29
CA LYS A 45 3.18 3.70 16.44
C LYS A 45 2.35 4.35 15.31
N ARG A 46 2.60 5.63 15.03
CA ARG A 46 1.94 6.34 13.92
C ARG A 46 2.21 5.69 12.57
N ILE A 47 3.43 5.19 12.36
CA ILE A 47 3.80 4.50 11.12
C ILE A 47 3.05 3.16 11.01
N VAL A 48 2.94 2.39 12.10
CA VAL A 48 2.15 1.15 12.14
C VAL A 48 0.69 1.44 11.77
N ASP A 49 0.07 2.47 12.36
CA ASP A 49 -1.29 2.86 12.03
C ASP A 49 -1.46 3.22 10.54
N GLN A 50 -0.48 3.95 9.98
CA GLN A 50 -0.47 4.29 8.56
C GLN A 50 -0.34 3.05 7.67
N LEU A 51 0.49 2.08 8.04
CA LEU A 51 0.66 0.82 7.30
C LEU A 51 -0.64 0.01 7.31
N SER A 52 -1.28 -0.14 8.48
CA SER A 52 -2.54 -0.86 8.63
C SER A 52 -3.65 -0.25 7.76
N ARG A 53 -3.80 1.08 7.78
CA ARG A 53 -4.79 1.78 6.94
C ARG A 53 -4.51 1.60 5.45
N LYS A 54 -3.25 1.74 5.03
CA LYS A 54 -2.86 1.56 3.62
C LYS A 54 -3.11 0.13 3.13
N ARG A 55 -2.85 -0.87 3.99
CA ARG A 55 -3.15 -2.27 3.69
C ARG A 55 -4.65 -2.48 3.48
N SER A 56 -5.49 -1.99 4.39
CA SER A 56 -6.96 -2.09 4.26
C SER A 56 -7.46 -1.47 2.95
N ILE A 57 -6.94 -0.30 2.57
CA ILE A 57 -7.31 0.35 1.30
C ILE A 57 -6.87 -0.48 0.09
N LEU A 58 -5.68 -1.09 0.14
CA LEU A 58 -5.21 -1.95 -0.94
C LEU A 58 -6.07 -3.22 -1.08
N GLU A 59 -6.49 -3.82 0.03
CA GLU A 59 -7.39 -4.98 0.05
C GLU A 59 -8.75 -4.60 -0.59
N GLU A 60 -9.35 -3.47 -0.21
CA GLU A 60 -10.58 -2.98 -0.85
C GLU A 60 -10.43 -2.71 -2.35
N LEU A 61 -9.29 -2.16 -2.78
CA LEU A 61 -9.02 -1.92 -4.18
C LEU A 61 -8.83 -3.23 -4.95
N ASP A 62 -8.16 -4.21 -4.36
CA ASP A 62 -7.98 -5.54 -4.93
C ASP A 62 -9.33 -6.25 -5.10
N GLU A 63 -10.22 -6.18 -4.11
CA GLU A 63 -11.59 -6.73 -4.19
C GLU A 63 -12.43 -6.05 -5.29
N LYS A 64 -12.39 -4.70 -5.35
CA LYS A 64 -13.11 -3.94 -6.39
C LYS A 64 -12.60 -4.26 -7.79
N ILE A 65 -11.28 -4.40 -7.95
CA ILE A 65 -10.66 -4.78 -9.22
C ILE A 65 -11.05 -6.22 -9.58
N ALA A 66 -11.01 -7.14 -8.63
CA ALA A 66 -11.40 -8.54 -8.84
C ALA A 66 -12.86 -8.70 -9.26
N GLY A 67 -13.78 -7.93 -8.65
CA GLY A 67 -15.19 -7.93 -9.04
C GLY A 67 -15.46 -7.31 -10.42
N MET A 68 -14.49 -6.61 -11.01
CA MET A 68 -14.59 -6.01 -12.35
C MET A 68 -13.86 -6.81 -13.43
N ILE A 69 -13.05 -7.80 -13.06
CA ILE A 69 -12.28 -8.61 -14.00
C ILE A 69 -12.92 -10.00 -14.06
N GLU A 70 -13.48 -10.36 -15.22
CA GLU A 70 -14.10 -11.66 -15.45
C GLU A 70 -13.06 -12.78 -15.73
N ASP A 71 -11.87 -12.44 -16.25
CA ASP A 71 -10.80 -13.41 -16.53
C ASP A 71 -9.68 -13.37 -15.46
N PRO A 72 -9.42 -14.47 -14.73
CA PRO A 72 -8.36 -14.53 -13.72
C PRO A 72 -6.95 -14.21 -14.24
N LYS A 73 -6.68 -14.33 -15.56
CA LYS A 73 -5.39 -13.93 -16.15
C LYS A 73 -5.19 -12.41 -16.19
N GLU A 74 -6.26 -11.64 -16.44
CA GLU A 74 -6.21 -10.18 -16.41
C GLU A 74 -6.03 -9.66 -14.98
N LEU A 75 -6.56 -10.39 -13.99
CA LEU A 75 -6.38 -10.10 -12.58
C LEU A 75 -4.91 -10.19 -12.17
N GLU A 76 -4.23 -11.29 -12.52
CA GLU A 76 -2.80 -11.49 -12.24
C GLU A 76 -1.92 -10.42 -12.91
N SER A 77 -2.24 -10.04 -14.15
CA SER A 77 -1.54 -8.95 -14.84
C SER A 77 -1.76 -7.59 -14.15
N SER A 78 -2.96 -7.32 -13.65
CA SER A 78 -3.27 -6.09 -12.90
C SER A 78 -2.60 -6.05 -11.51
N ARG A 79 -2.30 -7.23 -10.94
CA ARG A 79 -1.57 -7.35 -9.67
C ARG A 79 -0.09 -7.03 -9.84
N ASN A 80 0.49 -7.37 -10.99
CA ASN A 80 1.90 -7.29 -11.35
C ASN A 80 2.27 -6.10 -12.25
N ILE A 81 1.66 -4.93 -12.11
CA ILE A 81 2.11 -3.73 -12.86
C ILE A 81 3.58 -3.45 -12.48
N PRO A 82 4.55 -3.64 -13.41
CA PRO A 82 5.94 -3.30 -13.17
C PRO A 82 6.09 -1.78 -13.14
N LYS A 83 7.06 -1.30 -12.36
CA LYS A 83 7.45 0.12 -12.34
C LYS A 83 8.03 0.57 -13.68
#